data_AF-A0A430HX24-F1
#
_entry.id   AF-A0A430HX24-F1
#
_cell.length_a   1.000
_cell.length_b   1.000
_cell.length_c   1.000
_cell.angle_alpha   90.00
_cell.angle_beta   90.00
_cell.angle_gamma   90.00
#
_symmetry.space_group_name_H-M   'P 1'
#
loop_
_entity.id
_entity.type
_entity.pdbx_description
1 polymer ?
#
loop_
_entity_poly.entity_id
_entity_poly.type
_entity_poly.pdbx_seq_one_letter_code
_entity_poly.pdbx_strand_id
1 'polypeptide(L)'
;MELINGNEVVDGIADKKVEYSENPLVAMQTIEYYRSFLIGRVALAEHNLMLICSGAFTVFDKQLLIDHDGLATDVIGEDMEIVVRLQKSLIDNGMNKRIVHVSDAICYTEAPESLKVLHRQRRRWHQGLLESLWRHKKVMLNPRYGSLGLVAFPYFILAEATIPVVELFGFLYLVAGFFAGQIFFEFSLLLIMYSLLYAGLISLTSVMLNSWQQGRFPSTSEITYVLGLSFTEFFWYKPLMLFWRLEGFYRFFVNRNDWGVMERKGFSAESEKEEREEQVVP
;
A
#
# COMPACT_ATOMS: atom_id res chain seq x y z
N MET A 1 -8.46 -3.62 -6.82
CA MET A 1 -8.09 -4.53 -5.71
C MET A 1 -8.98 -4.19 -4.54
N GLU A 2 -9.62 -5.20 -3.96
CA GLU A 2 -10.55 -5.05 -2.84
C GLU A 2 -10.24 -6.04 -1.74
N LEU A 3 -10.45 -5.63 -0.49
CA LEU A 3 -10.24 -6.48 0.67
C LEU A 3 -11.54 -7.24 0.99
N ILE A 4 -11.41 -8.53 1.29
CA ILE A 4 -12.57 -9.41 1.54
C ILE A 4 -12.59 -10.04 2.92
N ASN A 5 -11.71 -9.62 3.84
CA ASN A 5 -11.72 -10.11 5.21
C ASN A 5 -13.10 -9.96 5.86
N GLY A 6 -13.72 -11.08 6.26
CA GLY A 6 -15.06 -11.12 6.83
C GLY A 6 -16.20 -11.25 5.80
N ASN A 7 -15.87 -11.41 4.51
CA ASN A 7 -16.82 -11.77 3.46
C ASN A 7 -16.61 -13.21 3.02
N GLU A 8 -17.70 -13.88 2.73
CA GLU A 8 -17.71 -15.22 2.18
C GLU A 8 -17.37 -15.16 0.68
N VAL A 9 -16.69 -16.19 0.16
CA VAL A 9 -16.37 -16.30 -1.27
C VAL A 9 -17.12 -17.50 -1.83
N VAL A 10 -18.11 -17.23 -2.68
CA VAL A 10 -18.93 -18.26 -3.33
C VAL A 10 -18.55 -18.29 -4.81
N ASP A 11 -18.09 -19.45 -5.30
CA ASP A 11 -17.68 -19.66 -6.71
C ASP A 11 -16.64 -18.66 -7.25
N GLY A 12 -15.74 -18.18 -6.38
CA GLY A 12 -14.71 -17.19 -6.73
C GLY A 12 -15.22 -15.74 -6.78
N ILE A 13 -16.47 -15.51 -6.42
CA ILE A 13 -17.08 -14.18 -6.27
C ILE A 13 -17.25 -13.92 -4.77
N ALA A 14 -16.71 -12.80 -4.30
CA ALA A 14 -16.92 -12.39 -2.92
C ALA A 14 -18.37 -11.91 -2.72
N ASP A 15 -19.09 -12.53 -1.80
CA ASP A 15 -20.37 -12.02 -1.31
C ASP A 15 -20.09 -10.89 -0.31
N LYS A 16 -20.06 -9.66 -0.82
CA LYS A 16 -19.77 -8.45 -0.05
C LYS A 16 -20.91 -8.07 0.89
N LYS A 17 -21.11 -8.84 1.94
CA LYS A 17 -22.03 -8.52 3.04
C LYS A 17 -21.46 -7.42 3.95
N VAL A 18 -20.14 -7.34 4.09
CA VAL A 18 -19.45 -6.45 5.04
C VAL A 18 -18.30 -5.72 4.35
N GLU A 19 -18.37 -4.38 4.28
CA GLU A 19 -17.29 -3.58 3.66
C GLU A 19 -16.10 -3.37 4.58
N TYR A 20 -16.35 -3.24 5.88
CA TYR A 20 -15.33 -3.02 6.89
C TYR A 20 -15.32 -4.16 7.88
N SER A 21 -14.20 -4.88 7.93
CA SER A 21 -13.98 -5.91 8.93
C SER A 21 -14.13 -5.36 10.35
N GLU A 22 -14.71 -6.16 11.24
CA GLU A 22 -14.77 -5.83 12.68
C GLU A 22 -13.39 -5.71 13.32
N ASN A 23 -12.37 -6.31 12.71
CA ASN A 23 -10.98 -6.17 13.12
C ASN A 23 -10.46 -4.76 12.76
N PRO A 24 -10.16 -3.88 13.74
CA PRO A 24 -9.72 -2.51 13.47
C PRO A 24 -8.42 -2.43 12.67
N LEU A 25 -7.55 -3.46 12.76
CA LEU A 25 -6.32 -3.51 11.98
C LEU A 25 -6.61 -3.68 10.49
N VAL A 26 -7.59 -4.50 10.15
CA VAL A 26 -8.01 -4.75 8.78
C VAL A 26 -8.77 -3.55 8.25
N ALA A 27 -9.73 -3.02 9.02
CA ALA A 27 -10.48 -1.82 8.64
C ALA A 27 -9.56 -0.62 8.38
N MET A 28 -8.51 -0.44 9.19
CA MET A 28 -7.52 0.63 8.98
C MET A 28 -6.77 0.44 7.66
N GLN A 29 -6.41 -0.80 7.32
CA GLN A 29 -5.79 -1.10 6.02
C GLN A 29 -6.76 -0.79 4.87
N THR A 30 -8.05 -1.13 4.99
CA THR A 30 -9.08 -0.75 4.00
C THR A 30 -9.09 0.76 3.75
N ILE A 31 -9.11 1.57 4.82
CA ILE A 31 -9.06 3.04 4.73
C ILE A 31 -7.78 3.49 4.03
N GLU A 32 -6.62 2.94 4.40
CA GLU A 32 -5.33 3.26 3.79
C GLU A 32 -5.33 2.97 2.28
N TYR A 33 -5.87 1.82 1.86
CA TYR A 33 -5.98 1.47 0.44
C TYR A 33 -6.84 2.47 -0.32
N TYR A 34 -8.03 2.82 0.20
CA TYR A 34 -8.89 3.81 -0.45
C TYR A 34 -8.23 5.19 -0.55
N ARG A 35 -7.48 5.61 0.48
CA ARG A 35 -6.70 6.86 0.44
C ARG A 35 -5.62 6.82 -0.63
N SER A 36 -4.95 5.69 -0.80
CA SER A 36 -3.90 5.52 -1.81
C SER A 36 -4.44 5.64 -3.25
N PHE A 37 -5.70 5.27 -3.48
CA PHE A 37 -6.38 5.50 -4.76
C PHE A 37 -6.58 7.00 -5.03
N LEU A 38 -7.03 7.76 -4.03
CA LEU A 38 -7.23 9.21 -4.15
C LEU A 38 -5.93 9.99 -4.33
N ILE A 39 -4.87 9.62 -3.61
CA ILE A 39 -3.65 10.43 -3.50
C ILE A 39 -2.73 10.33 -4.73
N GLY A 40 -3.13 9.56 -5.76
CA GLY A 40 -2.55 9.75 -7.10
C GLY A 40 -2.07 8.50 -7.81
N ARG A 41 -2.31 7.28 -7.28
CA ARG A 41 -1.99 6.05 -8.04
C ARG A 41 -2.70 6.00 -9.38
N VAL A 42 -3.96 6.43 -9.43
CA VAL A 42 -4.73 6.54 -10.68
C VAL A 42 -4.10 7.58 -11.61
N ALA A 43 -3.74 8.76 -11.10
CA ALA A 43 -3.10 9.81 -11.90
C ALA A 43 -1.75 9.36 -12.47
N LEU A 44 -0.92 8.67 -11.66
CA LEU A 44 0.34 8.09 -12.11
C LEU A 44 0.10 7.00 -13.17
N ALA A 45 -0.95 6.18 -13.01
CA ALA A 45 -1.29 5.14 -13.99
C ALA A 45 -1.71 5.72 -15.34
N GLU A 46 -2.59 6.74 -15.34
CA GLU A 46 -3.03 7.43 -16.55
C GLU A 46 -1.87 8.02 -17.35
N HIS A 47 -0.83 8.48 -16.66
CA HIS A 47 0.37 9.04 -17.29
C HIS A 47 1.51 8.02 -17.52
N ASN A 48 1.27 6.71 -17.32
CA ASN A 48 2.29 5.65 -17.44
C ASN A 48 3.53 5.90 -16.53
N LEU A 49 3.27 6.40 -15.32
CA LEU A 49 4.24 6.77 -14.28
C LEU A 49 4.17 5.87 -13.03
N MET A 50 3.33 4.84 -13.06
CA MET A 50 3.28 3.83 -12.00
C MET A 50 4.59 3.04 -11.97
N LEU A 51 5.31 3.12 -10.85
CA LEU A 51 6.52 2.31 -10.63
C LEU A 51 6.22 0.99 -9.94
N ILE A 52 5.05 0.87 -9.30
CA ILE A 52 4.67 -0.29 -8.50
C ILE A 52 3.32 -0.79 -9.01
N CYS A 53 3.29 -2.06 -9.40
CA CYS A 53 2.08 -2.81 -9.64
C CYS A 53 2.04 -3.98 -8.64
N SER A 54 0.87 -4.35 -8.14
CA SER A 54 0.78 -5.49 -7.21
C SER A 54 1.13 -6.77 -7.94
N GLY A 55 2.10 -7.54 -7.44
CA GLY A 55 2.52 -8.81 -8.05
C GLY A 55 1.39 -9.82 -8.26
N ALA A 56 0.33 -9.77 -7.43
CA ALA A 56 -0.82 -10.68 -7.54
C ALA A 56 -1.90 -10.23 -8.56
N PHE A 57 -1.87 -8.96 -8.99
CA PHE A 57 -2.93 -8.35 -9.81
C PHE A 57 -2.37 -7.72 -11.09
N THR A 58 -1.26 -8.25 -11.58
CA THR A 58 -0.59 -7.75 -12.78
C THR A 58 -0.43 -8.87 -13.80
N VAL A 59 -0.81 -8.59 -15.04
CA VAL A 59 -0.61 -9.48 -16.18
C VAL A 59 0.46 -8.88 -17.07
N PHE A 60 1.42 -9.70 -17.47
CA PHE A 60 2.50 -9.31 -18.34
C PHE A 60 2.48 -10.12 -19.63
N ASP A 61 2.96 -9.52 -20.71
CA ASP A 61 3.30 -10.26 -21.92
C ASP A 61 4.47 -11.21 -21.61
N LYS A 62 4.23 -12.51 -21.81
CA LYS A 62 5.21 -13.56 -21.49
C LYS A 62 6.51 -13.39 -22.27
N GLN A 63 6.43 -13.06 -23.55
CA GLN A 63 7.62 -12.91 -24.39
C GLN A 63 8.43 -11.71 -23.93
N LEU A 64 7.75 -10.60 -23.65
CA LEU A 64 8.39 -9.39 -23.13
C LEU A 64 9.10 -9.64 -21.79
N LEU A 65 8.52 -10.44 -20.90
CA LEU A 65 9.18 -10.81 -19.65
C LEU A 65 10.44 -11.66 -19.89
N ILE A 66 10.35 -12.66 -20.78
CA ILE A 66 11.47 -13.54 -21.10
C ILE A 66 12.62 -12.74 -21.73
N ASP A 67 12.30 -11.84 -22.66
CA ASP A 67 13.27 -10.98 -23.35
C ASP A 67 13.96 -9.97 -22.42
N HIS A 68 13.44 -9.79 -21.20
CA HIS A 68 13.96 -8.88 -20.18
C HIS A 68 14.34 -9.59 -18.88
N ASP A 69 14.83 -10.82 -18.97
CA ASP A 69 15.41 -11.63 -17.87
C ASP A 69 14.42 -12.05 -16.76
N GLY A 70 13.11 -12.07 -17.04
CA GLY A 70 12.09 -12.56 -16.11
C GLY A 70 12.05 -11.80 -14.76
N LEU A 71 11.55 -12.45 -13.70
CA LEU A 71 11.50 -11.85 -12.36
C LEU A 71 12.86 -11.93 -11.68
N ALA A 72 13.30 -10.82 -11.09
CA ALA A 72 14.55 -10.78 -10.32
C ALA A 72 14.43 -11.67 -9.06
N THR A 73 15.45 -12.49 -8.82
CA THR A 73 15.51 -13.44 -7.69
C THR A 73 16.32 -12.92 -6.50
N ASP A 74 16.98 -11.77 -6.66
CA ASP A 74 17.91 -11.19 -5.71
C ASP A 74 17.35 -9.93 -5.00
N VAL A 75 16.06 -9.63 -5.19
CA VAL A 75 15.33 -8.54 -4.55
C VAL A 75 14.13 -9.07 -3.78
N ILE A 76 13.71 -8.34 -2.74
CA ILE A 76 12.45 -8.63 -2.04
C ILE A 76 11.25 -8.00 -2.76
N GLY A 77 11.45 -6.89 -3.45
CA GLY A 77 10.39 -6.16 -4.17
C GLY A 77 10.40 -6.49 -5.66
N GLU A 78 10.18 -7.77 -6.02
CA GLU A 78 10.22 -8.22 -7.42
C GLU A 78 9.19 -7.51 -8.30
N ASP A 79 8.07 -7.12 -7.71
CA ASP A 79 6.93 -6.48 -8.36
C ASP A 79 7.24 -5.05 -8.84
N MET A 80 7.88 -4.24 -8.00
CA MET A 80 8.37 -2.92 -8.37
C MET A 80 9.58 -3.02 -9.30
N GLU A 81 10.49 -3.95 -9.03
CA GLU A 81 11.72 -4.11 -9.83
C GLU A 81 11.39 -4.39 -11.30
N ILE A 82 10.49 -5.34 -11.56
CA ILE A 82 10.15 -5.70 -12.94
C ILE A 82 9.45 -4.56 -13.67
N VAL A 83 8.56 -3.82 -13.01
CA VAL A 83 7.84 -2.69 -13.59
C VAL A 83 8.81 -1.60 -14.03
N VAL A 84 9.73 -1.22 -13.15
CA VAL A 84 10.73 -0.20 -13.40
C VAL A 84 11.70 -0.64 -14.51
N ARG A 85 12.17 -1.89 -14.46
CA ARG A 85 13.08 -2.47 -15.47
C ARG A 85 12.42 -2.53 -16.85
N LEU A 86 11.17 -2.98 -16.93
CA LEU A 86 10.41 -3.02 -18.18
C LEU A 86 10.20 -1.60 -18.74
N GLN A 87 9.72 -0.65 -17.96
CA GLN A 87 9.52 0.73 -18.44
C GLN A 87 10.82 1.35 -18.96
N LYS A 88 11.91 1.17 -18.21
CA LYS A 88 13.24 1.62 -18.65
C LYS A 88 13.64 0.94 -19.96
N SER A 89 13.49 -0.37 -20.07
CA SER A 89 13.86 -1.15 -21.26
C SER A 89 13.04 -0.76 -22.49
N LEU A 90 11.74 -0.53 -22.33
CA LEU A 90 10.86 -0.07 -23.40
C LEU A 90 11.34 1.27 -23.98
N ILE A 91 11.71 2.21 -23.10
CA ILE A 91 12.28 3.51 -23.50
C ILE A 91 13.67 3.33 -24.15
N ASP A 92 14.53 2.52 -23.55
CA ASP A 92 15.90 2.31 -24.03
C ASP A 92 15.93 1.69 -25.44
N ASN A 93 14.96 0.82 -25.75
CA ASN A 93 14.80 0.15 -27.05
C ASN A 93 13.84 0.88 -28.02
N GLY A 94 13.30 2.04 -27.65
CA GLY A 94 12.36 2.79 -28.50
C GLY A 94 11.04 2.07 -28.78
N MET A 95 10.62 1.16 -27.90
CA MET A 95 9.37 0.41 -28.03
C MET A 95 8.18 1.25 -27.54
N ASN A 96 7.15 1.38 -28.38
CA ASN A 96 5.91 2.07 -28.02
C ASN A 96 4.93 1.15 -27.29
N LYS A 97 5.31 0.67 -26.09
CA LYS A 97 4.43 -0.09 -25.17
C LYS A 97 4.23 0.68 -23.87
N ARG A 98 3.14 0.42 -23.17
CA ARG A 98 2.77 1.09 -21.91
C ARG A 98 2.24 0.10 -20.88
N ILE A 99 2.41 0.42 -19.60
CA ILE A 99 1.81 -0.30 -18.48
C ILE A 99 0.54 0.46 -18.11
N VAL A 100 -0.61 -0.21 -18.18
CA VAL A 100 -1.91 0.42 -17.91
C VAL A 100 -2.58 -0.21 -16.70
N HIS A 101 -3.32 0.62 -15.98
CA HIS A 101 -4.26 0.16 -14.96
C HIS A 101 -5.63 -0.05 -15.61
N VAL A 102 -6.25 -1.21 -15.35
CA VAL A 102 -7.61 -1.52 -15.82
C VAL A 102 -8.54 -1.44 -14.62
N SER A 103 -9.37 -0.40 -14.55
CA SER A 103 -10.28 -0.14 -13.42
C SER A 103 -11.32 -1.24 -13.21
N ASP A 104 -11.76 -1.85 -14.30
CA ASP A 104 -12.87 -2.82 -14.29
C ASP A 104 -12.40 -4.23 -13.87
N ALA A 105 -11.08 -4.43 -13.76
CA ALA A 105 -10.49 -5.67 -13.27
C ALA A 105 -10.55 -5.70 -11.73
N ILE A 106 -11.60 -6.31 -11.19
CA ILE A 106 -11.76 -6.51 -9.75
C ILE A 106 -10.96 -7.75 -9.34
N CYS A 107 -10.11 -7.58 -8.33
CA CYS A 107 -9.38 -8.69 -7.73
C CYS A 107 -9.50 -8.59 -6.21
N TYR A 108 -9.79 -9.73 -5.57
CA TYR A 108 -10.01 -9.86 -4.15
C TYR A 108 -8.76 -10.39 -3.43
N THR A 109 -8.55 -9.94 -2.20
CA THR A 109 -7.43 -10.40 -1.35
C THR A 109 -7.73 -10.23 0.12
N GLU A 110 -7.01 -11.01 0.92
CA GLU A 110 -6.99 -10.85 2.37
C GLU A 110 -5.90 -9.86 2.77
N ALA A 111 -6.23 -8.93 3.65
CA ALA A 111 -5.29 -8.13 4.40
C ALA A 111 -4.82 -8.90 5.66
N PRO A 112 -3.58 -8.66 6.13
CA PRO A 112 -3.11 -9.18 7.40
C PRO A 112 -4.02 -8.83 8.59
N GLU A 113 -4.45 -9.85 9.34
CA GLU A 113 -5.29 -9.68 10.54
C GLU A 113 -4.49 -9.52 11.84
N SER A 114 -3.17 -9.77 11.79
CA SER A 114 -2.29 -9.64 12.95
C SER A 114 -1.16 -8.63 12.72
N LEU A 115 -0.79 -7.92 13.78
CA LEU A 115 0.33 -6.97 13.76
C LEU A 115 1.64 -7.64 13.33
N LYS A 116 1.85 -8.90 13.72
CA LYS A 116 3.07 -9.66 13.38
C LYS A 116 3.18 -9.91 11.87
N VAL A 117 2.08 -10.23 11.20
CA VAL A 117 2.06 -10.45 9.74
C VAL A 117 2.15 -9.10 9.02
N LEU A 118 1.40 -8.10 9.47
CA LEU A 118 1.44 -6.75 8.90
C LEU A 118 2.84 -6.14 8.98
N HIS A 119 3.51 -6.26 10.13
CA HIS A 119 4.90 -5.85 10.34
C HIS A 119 5.83 -6.40 9.25
N ARG A 120 5.81 -7.73 9.05
CA ARG A 120 6.64 -8.38 8.02
C ARG A 120 6.33 -7.87 6.63
N GLN A 121 5.06 -7.64 6.32
CA GLN A 121 4.63 -7.11 5.02
C GLN A 121 5.16 -5.68 4.81
N ARG A 122 4.88 -4.76 5.74
CA ARG A 122 5.22 -3.33 5.60
C ARG A 122 6.72 -3.08 5.56
N ARG A 123 7.47 -3.83 6.37
CA ARG A 123 8.93 -3.85 6.33
C ARG A 123 9.44 -4.28 4.96
N ARG A 124 8.93 -5.38 4.40
CA ARG A 124 9.33 -5.88 3.06
C ARG A 124 8.99 -4.89 1.96
N TRP A 125 7.81 -4.29 2.01
CA TRP A 125 7.40 -3.29 1.01
C TRP A 125 8.33 -2.09 0.99
N HIS A 126 8.70 -1.58 2.16
CA HIS A 126 9.60 -0.43 2.22
C HIS A 126 11.04 -0.81 1.81
N GLN A 127 11.50 -2.01 2.19
CA GLN A 127 12.80 -2.52 1.74
C GLN A 127 12.84 -2.70 0.21
N GLY A 128 11.84 -3.36 -0.38
CA GLY A 128 11.75 -3.58 -1.83
C GLY A 128 11.66 -2.28 -2.63
N LEU A 129 10.96 -1.28 -2.09
CA LEU A 129 10.94 0.09 -2.64
C LEU A 129 12.36 0.66 -2.75
N LEU A 130 13.14 0.59 -1.67
CA LEU A 130 14.51 1.12 -1.65
C LEU A 130 15.44 0.34 -2.58
N GLU A 131 15.34 -0.99 -2.59
CA GLU A 131 16.12 -1.88 -3.47
C GLU A 131 15.90 -1.54 -4.95
N SER A 132 14.64 -1.42 -5.37
CA SER A 132 14.30 -1.11 -6.76
C SER A 132 14.74 0.31 -7.16
N LEU A 133 14.45 1.31 -6.33
CA LEU A 133 14.89 2.69 -6.60
C LEU A 133 16.42 2.80 -6.69
N TRP A 134 17.14 2.11 -5.80
CA TRP A 134 18.60 2.11 -5.80
C TRP A 134 19.18 1.41 -7.03
N ARG A 135 18.65 0.24 -7.39
CA ARG A 135 19.04 -0.52 -8.59
C ARG A 135 18.87 0.30 -9.87
N HIS A 136 17.79 1.07 -9.94
CA HIS A 136 17.44 1.88 -11.10
C HIS A 136 17.78 3.37 -10.96
N LYS A 137 18.69 3.75 -10.04
CA LYS A 137 19.06 5.15 -9.77
C LYS A 137 19.51 5.97 -10.98
N LYS A 138 19.95 5.32 -12.07
CA LYS A 138 20.31 5.96 -13.35
C LYS A 138 19.12 6.60 -14.09
N VAL A 139 17.89 6.22 -13.73
CA VAL A 139 16.65 6.79 -14.26
C VAL A 139 16.30 8.11 -13.56
N MET A 140 16.70 8.26 -12.29
CA MET A 140 16.42 9.44 -11.49
C MET A 140 16.99 10.71 -12.14
N LEU A 141 16.14 11.72 -12.32
CA LEU A 141 16.47 13.03 -12.89
C LEU A 141 17.12 12.96 -14.28
N ASN A 142 16.90 11.87 -15.01
CA ASN A 142 17.45 11.69 -16.34
C ASN A 142 16.39 12.03 -17.40
N PRO A 143 16.57 13.11 -18.19
CA PRO A 143 15.60 13.56 -19.18
C PRO A 143 15.32 12.55 -20.29
N ARG A 144 16.22 11.59 -20.55
CA ARG A 144 16.01 10.50 -21.53
C ARG A 144 14.75 9.71 -21.22
N TYR A 145 14.40 9.57 -19.94
CA TYR A 145 13.23 8.83 -19.49
C TYR A 145 11.98 9.72 -19.34
N GLY A 146 12.03 10.99 -19.76
CA GLY A 146 10.89 11.91 -19.70
C GLY A 146 10.30 12.01 -18.29
N SER A 147 8.96 11.97 -18.21
CA SER A 147 8.23 12.05 -16.93
C SER A 147 8.53 10.90 -15.97
N LEU A 148 8.94 9.73 -16.46
CA LEU A 148 9.37 8.61 -15.60
C LEU A 148 10.57 9.03 -14.75
N GLY A 149 11.62 9.57 -15.39
CA GLY A 149 12.84 9.99 -14.71
C GLY A 149 12.73 11.32 -13.98
N LEU A 150 11.92 12.26 -14.50
CA LEU A 150 11.82 13.63 -13.99
C LEU A 150 10.68 13.85 -12.98
N VAL A 151 9.65 13.00 -12.97
CA VAL A 151 8.48 13.15 -12.08
C VAL A 151 8.30 11.92 -11.20
N ALA A 152 8.14 10.73 -11.78
CA ALA A 152 7.81 9.53 -11.02
C ALA A 152 8.92 9.14 -10.04
N PHE A 153 10.16 9.00 -10.53
CA PHE A 153 11.30 8.63 -9.68
C PHE A 153 11.54 9.63 -8.53
N PRO A 154 11.62 10.95 -8.77
CA PRO A 154 11.74 11.93 -7.71
C PRO A 154 10.58 11.87 -6.71
N TYR A 155 9.34 11.70 -7.18
CA TYR A 155 8.17 11.52 -6.31
C TYR A 155 8.36 10.31 -5.39
N PHE A 156 8.66 9.12 -5.92
CA PHE A 156 8.84 7.92 -5.09
C PHE A 156 10.02 8.04 -4.10
N ILE A 157 11.06 8.81 -4.43
CA ILE A 157 12.16 9.05 -3.50
C ILE A 157 11.73 10.01 -2.38
N LEU A 158 11.16 11.16 -2.73
CA LEU A 158 10.82 12.22 -1.77
C LEU A 158 9.56 11.92 -0.95
N ALA A 159 8.55 11.32 -1.58
CA ALA A 159 7.23 11.09 -1.02
C ALA A 159 6.97 9.63 -0.62
N GLU A 160 7.88 8.67 -0.86
CA GLU A 160 7.68 7.29 -0.39
C GLU A 160 8.90 6.74 0.35
N ALA A 161 10.09 6.87 -0.23
CA ALA A 161 11.33 6.32 0.33
C ALA A 161 11.82 7.11 1.55
N THR A 162 11.80 8.44 1.50
CA THR A 162 12.38 9.30 2.54
C THR A 162 11.40 9.71 3.64
N ILE A 163 10.08 9.54 3.44
CA ILE A 163 9.06 9.87 4.43
C ILE A 163 9.35 9.34 5.85
N PRO A 164 9.69 8.05 6.09
CA PRO A 164 9.89 7.57 7.46
C PRO A 164 11.08 8.25 8.15
N VAL A 165 12.09 8.69 7.38
CA VAL A 165 13.22 9.44 7.92
C VAL A 165 12.78 10.85 8.33
N VAL A 166 11.99 11.51 7.48
CA VAL A 166 11.42 12.84 7.77
C VAL A 166 10.48 12.78 8.99
N GLU A 167 9.61 11.77 9.07
CA GLU A 167 8.71 11.54 10.21
C GLU A 167 9.50 11.33 11.51
N LEU A 168 10.56 10.52 11.49
CA LEU A 168 11.44 10.30 12.63
C LEU A 168 12.09 11.60 13.10
N PHE A 169 12.69 12.37 12.19
CA PHE A 169 13.32 13.65 12.56
C PHE A 169 12.31 14.67 13.06
N GLY A 170 11.12 14.73 12.47
CA GLY A 170 10.02 15.56 12.95
C GLY A 170 9.61 15.20 14.38
N PHE A 171 9.49 13.90 14.68
CA PHE A 171 9.20 13.43 16.04
C PHE A 171 10.32 13.77 17.03
N LEU A 172 11.58 13.53 16.68
CA LEU A 172 12.74 13.86 17.52
C LEU A 172 12.84 15.38 17.76
N TYR A 173 12.57 16.18 16.74
CA TYR A 173 12.54 17.64 16.86
C TYR A 173 11.46 18.10 17.85
N LEU A 174 10.26 17.53 17.80
CA LEU A 174 9.21 17.82 18.77
C LEU A 174 9.64 17.43 20.19
N VAL A 175 10.19 16.23 20.39
CA VAL A 175 10.65 15.80 21.72
C VAL A 175 11.75 16.73 22.25
N ALA A 176 12.75 17.06 21.44
CA ALA A 176 13.82 17.96 21.83
C ALA A 176 13.33 19.37 22.13
N GLY A 177 12.45 19.92 21.28
CA GLY A 177 11.83 21.23 21.48
C GLY A 177 11.02 21.31 22.77
N PHE A 178 10.34 20.22 23.15
CA PHE A 178 9.57 20.14 24.39
C PHE A 178 10.48 20.32 25.61
N PHE A 179 11.57 19.56 25.68
CA PHE A 179 12.55 19.65 26.77
C PHE A 179 13.34 20.97 26.77
N ALA A 180 13.54 21.57 25.59
CA ALA A 180 14.17 22.89 25.47
C ALA A 180 13.23 24.05 25.84
N GLY A 181 11.94 23.80 26.09
CA GLY A 181 10.94 24.85 26.34
C GLY A 181 10.68 25.73 25.10
N GLN A 182 11.01 25.24 23.90
CA GLN A 182 10.88 25.97 22.63
C GLN A 182 9.58 25.64 21.88
N ILE A 183 8.72 24.78 22.47
CA ILE A 183 7.42 24.48 21.89
C ILE A 183 6.41 25.57 22.24
N PHE A 184 5.87 26.17 21.20
CA PHE A 184 4.66 26.99 21.28
C PHE A 184 3.45 26.05 21.36
N PHE A 185 2.99 25.79 22.58
CA PHE A 185 1.96 24.79 22.85
C PHE A 185 0.66 25.06 22.08
N GLU A 186 0.22 26.32 22.02
CA GLU A 186 -0.98 26.75 21.31
C GLU A 186 -0.87 26.43 19.81
N PHE A 187 0.29 26.73 19.21
CA PHE A 187 0.53 26.46 17.79
C PHE A 187 0.62 24.96 17.51
N SER A 188 1.28 24.19 18.37
CA SER A 188 1.35 22.73 18.25
C SER A 188 -0.03 22.08 18.35
N LEU A 189 -0.87 22.53 19.28
CA LEU A 189 -2.25 22.04 19.40
C LEU A 189 -3.07 22.33 18.14
N LEU A 190 -2.96 23.54 17.59
CA LEU A 190 -3.63 23.90 16.33
C LEU A 190 -3.16 23.03 15.16
N LEU A 191 -1.86 22.76 15.05
CA LEU A 191 -1.31 21.88 14.01
C LEU A 191 -1.79 20.44 14.15
N ILE A 192 -1.88 19.91 15.38
CA ILE A 192 -2.40 18.56 15.63
C ILE A 192 -3.88 18.49 15.25
N MET A 193 -4.69 19.47 15.68
CA MET A 193 -6.11 19.52 15.32
C MET A 193 -6.31 19.63 13.82
N TYR A 194 -5.57 20.51 13.15
CA TYR A 194 -5.59 20.64 11.69
C TYR A 194 -5.25 19.30 11.01
N SER A 195 -4.20 18.63 11.47
CA SER A 195 -3.74 17.35 10.90
C SER A 195 -4.77 16.24 11.08
N LEU A 196 -5.41 16.17 12.25
CA LEU A 196 -6.50 15.22 12.53
C LEU A 196 -7.72 15.48 11.66
N LEU A 197 -8.14 16.75 11.53
CA LEU A 197 -9.26 17.13 10.67
C LEU A 197 -8.98 16.83 9.20
N TYR A 198 -7.76 17.14 8.73
CA TYR A 198 -7.33 16.85 7.37
C TYR A 198 -7.32 15.35 7.07
N ALA A 199 -6.77 14.53 7.99
CA ALA A 199 -6.77 13.07 7.85
C ALA A 199 -8.19 12.50 7.85
N GLY A 200 -9.07 13.00 8.72
CA GLY A 200 -10.48 12.64 8.74
C GLY A 200 -11.20 12.99 7.44
N LEU A 201 -10.98 14.19 6.91
CA LEU A 201 -11.56 14.64 5.64
C LEU A 201 -11.10 13.76 4.47
N ILE A 202 -9.80 13.50 4.37
CA ILE A 202 -9.26 12.61 3.33
C ILE A 202 -9.87 11.21 3.43
N SER A 203 -9.98 10.66 4.63
CA SER A 203 -10.54 9.32 4.83
C SER A 203 -12.01 9.27 4.45
N LEU A 204 -12.79 10.29 4.82
CA LEU A 204 -14.19 10.42 4.43
C LEU A 204 -14.34 10.52 2.91
N THR A 205 -13.57 11.39 2.25
CA THR A 205 -13.60 11.52 0.78
C THR A 205 -13.20 10.21 0.10
N SER A 206 -12.23 9.49 0.64
CA SER A 206 -11.78 8.19 0.11
C SER A 206 -12.91 7.16 0.14
N VAL A 207 -13.60 7.08 1.28
CA VAL A 207 -14.75 6.18 1.43
C VAL A 207 -15.89 6.59 0.51
N MET A 208 -16.24 7.88 0.46
CA MET A 208 -17.32 8.36 -0.41
C MET A 208 -17.03 8.09 -1.90
N LEU A 209 -15.78 8.29 -2.34
CA LEU A 209 -15.39 8.01 -3.71
C LEU A 209 -15.49 6.51 -4.04
N ASN A 210 -15.00 5.65 -3.13
CA ASN A 210 -15.11 4.21 -3.29
C ASN A 210 -16.58 3.75 -3.32
N SER A 211 -17.42 4.28 -2.43
CA SER A 211 -18.86 4.02 -2.41
C SER A 211 -19.57 4.45 -3.69
N TRP A 212 -19.17 5.57 -4.28
CA TRP A 212 -19.69 6.01 -5.58
C TRP A 212 -19.28 5.05 -6.71
N GLN A 213 -18.03 4.58 -6.72
CA GLN A 213 -17.54 3.60 -7.71
C GLN A 213 -18.25 2.25 -7.62
N GLN A 214 -18.55 1.78 -6.41
CA GLN A 214 -19.24 0.50 -6.20
C GLN A 214 -20.77 0.61 -6.27
N GLY A 215 -21.33 1.82 -6.37
CA GLY A 215 -22.77 2.03 -6.35
C GLY A 215 -23.46 1.72 -5.01
N ARG A 216 -22.68 1.54 -3.92
CA ARG A 216 -23.16 1.24 -2.57
C ARG A 216 -22.77 2.35 -1.60
N PHE A 217 -23.76 3.05 -1.06
CA PHE A 217 -23.53 4.05 -0.04
C PHE A 217 -23.33 3.39 1.34
N PRO A 218 -22.36 3.86 2.14
CA PRO A 218 -22.11 3.30 3.45
C PRO A 218 -23.18 3.78 4.42
N SER A 219 -23.57 2.93 5.35
CA SER A 219 -24.46 3.26 6.45
C SER A 219 -23.82 4.27 7.40
N THR A 220 -24.64 4.97 8.19
CA THR A 220 -24.15 5.92 9.20
C THR A 220 -23.19 5.26 10.19
N SER A 221 -23.42 3.99 10.54
CA SER A 221 -22.54 3.23 11.43
C SER A 221 -21.16 2.96 10.82
N GLU A 222 -21.10 2.67 9.52
CA GLU A 222 -19.83 2.47 8.82
C GLU A 222 -19.06 3.80 8.71
N ILE A 223 -19.74 4.90 8.45
CA ILE A 223 -19.14 6.23 8.40
C ILE A 223 -18.56 6.61 9.76
N THR A 224 -19.32 6.46 10.85
CA THR A 224 -18.84 6.78 12.20
C THR A 224 -17.70 5.87 12.63
N TYR A 225 -17.74 4.59 12.28
CA TYR A 225 -16.65 3.65 12.53
C TYR A 225 -15.36 4.06 11.81
N VAL A 226 -15.43 4.35 10.51
CA VAL A 226 -14.27 4.80 9.72
C VAL A 226 -13.70 6.11 10.25
N LEU A 227 -14.56 7.09 10.54
CA LEU A 227 -14.11 8.39 11.07
C LEU A 227 -13.44 8.22 12.42
N GLY A 228 -14.06 7.46 13.33
CA GLY A 228 -13.48 7.15 14.64
C GLY A 228 -12.12 6.47 14.50
N LEU A 229 -12.03 5.46 13.64
CA LEU A 229 -10.78 4.76 13.37
C LEU A 229 -9.70 5.68 12.81
N SER A 230 -10.05 6.55 11.85
CA SER A 230 -9.15 7.54 11.25
C SER A 230 -8.57 8.52 12.27
N PHE A 231 -9.34 8.94 13.28
CA PHE A 231 -8.82 9.78 14.36
C PHE A 231 -7.85 9.04 15.28
N THR A 232 -8.04 7.73 15.47
CA THR A 232 -7.11 6.92 16.27
C THR A 232 -5.79 6.62 15.57
N GLU A 233 -5.73 6.75 14.24
CA GLU A 233 -4.61 6.37 13.38
C GLU A 233 -3.24 6.89 13.90
N PHE A 234 -3.21 8.14 14.35
CA PHE A 234 -2.00 8.80 14.85
C PHE A 234 -1.43 8.16 16.13
N PHE A 235 -2.26 7.51 16.95
CA PHE A 235 -1.84 7.02 18.26
C PHE A 235 -1.24 5.62 18.21
N TRP A 236 -1.60 4.82 17.21
CA TRP A 236 -1.17 3.42 17.15
C TRP A 236 -0.67 3.04 15.76
N TYR A 237 -1.47 3.25 14.71
CA TYR A 237 -1.15 2.75 13.38
C TYR A 237 0.04 3.47 12.74
N LYS A 238 0.05 4.81 12.75
CA LYS A 238 1.16 5.63 12.20
C LYS A 238 2.50 5.36 12.89
N PRO A 239 2.61 5.35 14.23
CA PRO A 239 3.85 4.99 14.91
C PRO A 239 4.35 3.59 14.53
N LEU A 240 3.46 2.59 14.50
CA LEU A 240 3.83 1.23 14.09
C LEU A 240 4.38 1.20 12.66
N MET A 241 3.68 1.84 11.72
CA MET A 241 4.12 1.97 10.33
C MET A 241 5.48 2.65 10.20
N LEU A 242 5.72 3.71 10.96
CA LEU A 242 7.01 4.39 11.02
C LEU A 242 8.13 3.42 11.45
N PHE A 243 7.96 2.73 12.58
CA PHE A 243 8.96 1.77 13.07
C PHE A 243 9.25 0.66 12.06
N TRP A 244 8.21 0.11 11.42
CA TRP A 244 8.36 -0.98 10.46
C TRP A 244 9.03 -0.53 9.16
N ARG A 245 8.75 0.69 8.70
CA ARG A 245 9.43 1.29 7.55
C ARG A 245 10.89 1.60 7.87
N LEU A 246 11.19 2.12 9.06
CA LEU A 246 12.57 2.33 9.52
C LEU A 246 13.34 1.02 9.62
N GLU A 247 12.72 -0.08 10.06
CA GLU A 247 13.35 -1.40 10.00
C GLU A 247 13.64 -1.83 8.55
N GLY A 248 12.70 -1.60 7.62
CA GLY A 248 12.92 -1.85 6.19
C GLY A 248 14.10 -1.05 5.63
N PHE A 249 14.20 0.22 6.03
CA PHE A 249 15.31 1.10 5.70
C PHE A 249 16.63 0.53 6.22
N TYR A 250 16.69 0.16 7.50
CA TYR A 250 17.87 -0.48 8.10
C TYR A 250 18.26 -1.77 7.40
N ARG A 251 17.31 -2.66 7.10
CA ARG A 251 17.58 -3.95 6.43
C ARG A 251 18.11 -3.79 5.02
N PHE A 252 17.66 -2.76 4.30
CA PHE A 252 18.23 -2.40 3.00
C PHE A 252 19.73 -2.08 3.13
N PHE A 253 20.15 -1.29 4.12
CA PHE A 253 21.57 -0.98 4.34
C PHE A 253 22.41 -2.18 4.78
N VAL A 254 21.81 -3.13 5.50
CA VAL A 254 22.48 -4.36 5.96
C VAL A 254 22.37 -5.51 4.94
N ASN A 255 21.71 -5.26 3.79
CA ASN A 255 21.54 -6.20 2.68
C ASN A 255 20.97 -7.57 3.10
N ARG A 256 19.92 -7.57 3.93
CA ARG A 256 19.26 -8.80 4.44
C ARG A 256 17.98 -9.12 3.67
N ASN A 257 17.95 -10.26 2.99
CA ASN A 257 16.84 -10.65 2.11
C ASN A 257 15.96 -11.79 2.65
N ASP A 258 15.40 -11.62 3.85
CA ASP A 258 14.53 -12.62 4.49
C ASP A 258 13.04 -12.39 4.19
N TRP A 259 12.40 -13.32 3.45
CA TRP A 259 10.98 -13.24 3.09
C TRP A 259 10.05 -13.48 4.29
N GLY A 260 10.40 -14.45 5.17
CA GLY A 260 9.58 -14.88 6.30
C GLY A 260 8.26 -15.57 5.89
N VAL A 261 7.58 -16.21 6.86
CA VAL A 261 6.31 -16.91 6.60
C VAL A 261 5.13 -15.93 6.63
N MET A 262 4.25 -15.99 5.63
CA MET A 262 3.02 -15.21 5.57
C MET A 262 1.83 -16.16 5.75
N GLU A 263 1.30 -16.24 6.97
CA GLU A 263 0.10 -17.02 7.27
C GLU A 263 -1.12 -16.30 6.67
N ARG A 264 -1.85 -16.98 5.80
CA ARG A 264 -3.16 -16.57 5.26
C ARG A 264 -4.22 -17.52 5.81
N LYS A 265 -5.42 -17.03 6.09
CA LYS A 265 -6.52 -17.89 6.54
C LYS A 265 -7.09 -18.72 5.38
N GLY A 266 -7.07 -18.18 4.16
CA GLY A 266 -7.51 -18.89 2.97
C GLY A 266 -9.04 -18.88 2.82
N PHE A 267 -9.52 -19.06 1.59
CA PHE A 267 -10.93 -18.87 1.22
C PHE A 267 -11.85 -20.07 1.53
N SER A 268 -11.30 -21.22 1.93
CA SER A 268 -12.02 -22.50 1.99
C SER A 268 -12.22 -23.10 3.39
N ALA A 269 -11.80 -22.41 4.45
CA ALA A 269 -11.91 -22.96 5.81
C ALA A 269 -13.37 -23.01 6.34
N GLU A 270 -14.29 -22.27 5.73
CA GLU A 270 -15.73 -22.30 6.06
C GLU A 270 -16.51 -23.27 5.16
N SER A 271 -16.20 -23.35 3.86
CA SER A 271 -16.87 -24.29 2.93
C SER A 271 -16.59 -25.76 3.25
N GLU A 272 -15.38 -26.11 3.71
CA GLU A 272 -15.04 -27.48 4.11
C GLU A 272 -15.67 -27.90 5.45
N LYS A 273 -16.10 -26.95 6.28
CA LYS A 273 -16.81 -27.25 7.53
C LYS A 273 -18.29 -27.55 7.28
N GLU A 274 -18.95 -26.81 6.39
CA GLU A 274 -20.34 -27.07 6.02
C GLU A 274 -20.49 -28.40 5.26
N GLU A 275 -19.58 -28.72 4.33
CA GLU A 275 -19.60 -30.04 3.66
C GLU A 275 -19.32 -31.22 4.62
N ARG A 276 -18.54 -31.00 5.68
CA ARG A 276 -18.31 -32.02 6.72
C ARG A 276 -19.47 -32.15 7.70
N GLU A 277 -20.24 -31.09 7.95
CA GLU A 277 -21.42 -31.16 8.82
C GLU A 277 -22.62 -31.75 8.08
N GLU A 278 -22.80 -31.50 6.78
CA GLU A 278 -23.84 -32.15 5.96
C GLU A 278 -23.57 -33.65 5.72
N GLN A 279 -22.31 -34.08 5.63
CA GLN A 279 -21.96 -35.51 5.49
C GLN A 279 -22.03 -36.32 6.79
N VAL A 280 -22.30 -35.67 7.94
CA VAL A 280 -22.31 -36.30 9.27
C VAL A 280 -23.72 -36.39 9.88
N VAL A 281 -24.76 -35.95 9.18
CA VAL A 281 -26.15 -36.20 9.59
C VAL A 281 -26.66 -37.50 8.93
N PRO A 282 -26.95 -38.57 9.70
CA PRO A 282 -27.41 -39.86 9.18
C PRO A 282 -28.85 -39.84 8.65
#